data_AF-A0A522GZY9-F1
#
_entry.id   AF-A0A522GZY9-F1
#
_cell.length_a   1.000
_cell.length_b   1.000
_cell.length_c   1.000
_cell.angle_alpha   90.00
_cell.angle_beta   90.00
_cell.angle_gamma   90.00
#
_symmetry.space_group_name_H-M   'P 1'
#
loop_
_entity.id
_entity.type
_entity.pdbx_description
1 polymer ?
#
loop_
_entity_poly.entity_id
_entity_poly.type
_entity_poly.pdbx_seq_one_letter_code
_entity_poly.pdbx_strand_id
1 'polypeptide(L)'
;MSDLARQRPSPIPAIHPLPEYLAEGTLHDRYEDMKEVFQVPWMGVVTMAYAHYPNFYDELWRALRPVCLSRPFVDGFLDLRLFVEAEVGRLHPPPMHERLRQAGYAAREIDQIRATNEVFSHGNYPYLVLATLVRHLLEGGELAASRDTPPFGGRHAPGVSVPFVLMERHHADDPTRRIYDDVMATLGLPFVNTDYRAFARWPSYFTMAWRDLKPAIATRPYEALVDAVHERTVALTRSLPNPRGASSGALIEAAGRDAATSEVTEVCRLFQWLLPGLVTNVAFFRQQLAAG
;
A
#
# COMPACT_ATOMS: atom_id res chain seq x y z
N MET A 1 19.30 5.39 -15.87
CA MET A 1 18.64 4.14 -15.44
C MET A 1 18.38 4.26 -13.96
N SER A 2 17.19 3.93 -13.47
CA SER A 2 16.89 4.02 -12.03
C SER A 2 17.65 2.91 -11.30
N ASP A 3 18.53 3.28 -10.35
CA ASP A 3 19.24 2.31 -9.50
C ASP A 3 18.31 1.46 -8.61
N LEU A 4 17.00 1.79 -8.55
CA LEU A 4 16.01 1.06 -7.77
C LEU A 4 15.01 0.33 -8.69
N ALA A 5 15.49 -0.58 -9.52
CA ALA A 5 14.64 -1.34 -10.45
C ALA A 5 13.53 -2.12 -9.71
N ARG A 6 12.32 -2.16 -10.29
CA ARG A 6 11.20 -2.96 -9.77
C ARG A 6 11.49 -4.44 -10.00
N GLN A 7 11.89 -5.15 -8.97
CA GLN A 7 12.25 -6.57 -9.05
C GLN A 7 11.58 -7.33 -7.91
N ARG A 8 10.93 -8.43 -8.27
CA ARG A 8 10.37 -9.36 -7.29
C ARG A 8 11.50 -10.15 -6.64
N PRO A 9 11.57 -10.21 -5.30
CA PRO A 9 12.46 -11.13 -4.60
C PRO A 9 12.29 -12.58 -5.06
N SER A 10 13.40 -13.28 -5.21
CA SER A 10 13.44 -14.71 -5.50
C SER A 10 14.54 -15.39 -4.69
N PRO A 11 14.20 -16.25 -3.71
CA PRO A 11 12.84 -16.62 -3.29
C PRO A 11 12.07 -15.45 -2.65
N ILE A 12 10.75 -15.57 -2.54
CA ILE A 12 9.95 -14.63 -1.75
C ILE A 12 10.33 -14.81 -0.28
N PRO A 13 10.72 -13.75 0.45
CA PRO A 13 11.05 -13.86 1.86
C PRO A 13 9.82 -14.26 2.67
N ALA A 14 10.04 -15.00 3.76
CA ALA A 14 9.02 -15.14 4.78
C ALA A 14 8.71 -13.75 5.37
N ILE A 15 7.43 -13.48 5.63
CA ILE A 15 7.01 -12.26 6.31
C ILE A 15 6.37 -12.62 7.65
N HIS A 16 6.68 -11.82 8.67
CA HIS A 16 6.22 -12.03 10.04
C HIS A 16 5.46 -10.79 10.55
N PRO A 17 4.34 -10.40 9.92
CA PRO A 17 3.62 -9.20 10.32
C PRO A 17 3.11 -9.32 11.76
N LEU A 18 3.39 -8.31 12.58
CA LEU A 18 2.80 -8.18 13.92
C LEU A 18 1.46 -7.43 13.80
N PRO A 19 0.31 -8.11 13.98
CA PRO A 19 -0.99 -7.50 13.75
C PRO A 19 -1.36 -6.48 14.83
N GLU A 20 -2.18 -5.48 14.49
CA GLU A 20 -2.56 -4.37 15.39
C GLU A 20 -3.09 -4.83 16.76
N TYR A 21 -3.90 -5.89 16.80
CA TYR A 21 -4.49 -6.39 18.05
C TYR A 21 -3.49 -7.08 18.98
N LEU A 22 -2.26 -7.36 18.51
CA LEU A 22 -1.14 -7.87 19.31
C LEU A 22 -0.10 -6.80 19.63
N ALA A 23 -0.26 -5.58 19.10
CA ALA A 23 0.65 -4.49 19.41
C ALA A 23 0.35 -3.94 20.81
N GLU A 24 1.36 -3.92 21.67
CA GLU A 24 1.27 -3.43 23.05
C GLU A 24 2.33 -2.35 23.31
N GLY A 25 2.11 -1.54 24.36
CA GLY A 25 3.06 -0.54 24.83
C GLY A 25 3.55 0.41 23.72
N THR A 26 4.86 0.59 23.62
CA THR A 26 5.48 1.52 22.66
C THR A 26 5.20 1.16 21.19
N LEU A 27 4.95 -0.12 20.88
CA LEU A 27 4.62 -0.52 19.52
C LEU A 27 3.19 -0.10 19.16
N HIS A 28 2.25 -0.24 20.10
CA HIS A 28 0.88 0.26 19.93
C HIS A 28 0.89 1.77 19.68
N ASP A 29 1.61 2.54 20.49
CA ASP A 29 1.71 4.00 20.34
C ASP A 29 2.26 4.40 18.96
N ARG A 30 3.23 3.65 18.44
CA ARG A 30 3.78 3.86 17.09
C ARG A 30 2.80 3.53 15.99
N TYR A 31 1.97 2.51 16.18
CA TYR A 31 0.93 2.16 15.22
C TYR A 31 -0.15 3.24 15.16
N GLU A 32 -0.59 3.74 16.32
CA GLU A 32 -1.53 4.86 16.37
C GLU A 32 -0.93 6.14 15.77
N ASP A 33 0.32 6.49 16.10
CA ASP A 33 1.00 7.65 15.52
C ASP A 33 1.17 7.53 14.00
N MET A 34 1.51 6.35 13.47
CA MET A 34 1.58 6.15 12.02
C MET A 34 0.21 6.26 11.36
N LYS A 35 -0.85 5.68 11.96
CA LYS A 35 -2.22 5.83 11.47
C LYS A 35 -2.68 7.29 11.48
N GLU A 36 -2.28 8.07 12.48
CA GLU A 36 -2.55 9.51 12.54
C GLU A 36 -1.80 10.25 11.43
N VAL A 37 -0.49 10.02 11.27
CA VAL A 37 0.33 10.68 10.24
C VAL A 37 -0.15 10.33 8.83
N PHE A 38 -0.46 9.06 8.58
CA PHE A 38 -0.99 8.61 7.28
C PHE A 38 -2.49 8.87 7.14
N GLN A 39 -3.16 9.28 8.22
CA GLN A 39 -4.60 9.46 8.33
C GLN A 39 -5.40 8.27 7.75
N VAL A 40 -5.03 7.07 8.16
CA VAL A 40 -5.63 5.80 7.74
C VAL A 40 -6.23 5.06 8.94
N PRO A 41 -7.36 4.35 8.78
CA PRO A 41 -7.96 3.57 9.87
C PRO A 41 -7.30 2.21 10.12
N TRP A 42 -6.17 1.88 9.49
CA TRP A 42 -5.53 0.56 9.61
C TRP A 42 -4.01 0.66 9.51
N MET A 43 -3.32 -0.35 10.03
CA MET A 43 -1.90 -0.55 9.77
C MET A 43 -1.65 -1.44 8.55
N GLY A 44 -0.88 -0.94 7.60
CA GLY A 44 -0.47 -1.70 6.42
C GLY A 44 0.37 -2.93 6.77
N VAL A 45 0.16 -4.04 6.06
CA VAL A 45 0.94 -5.28 6.24
C VAL A 45 2.44 -5.03 6.08
N VAL A 46 2.82 -4.06 5.23
CA VAL A 46 4.20 -3.63 5.04
C VAL A 46 4.84 -3.15 6.36
N THR A 47 4.18 -2.27 7.10
CA THR A 47 4.73 -1.71 8.34
C THR A 47 4.56 -2.66 9.52
N MET A 48 3.53 -3.52 9.51
CA MET A 48 3.44 -4.64 10.44
C MET A 48 4.57 -5.65 10.23
N ALA A 49 5.02 -5.88 9.00
CA ALA A 49 6.16 -6.74 8.70
C ALA A 49 7.49 -6.06 9.11
N TYR A 50 7.63 -4.76 8.92
CA TYR A 50 8.81 -4.02 9.39
C TYR A 50 8.92 -4.02 10.91
N ALA A 51 7.80 -3.94 11.62
CA ALA A 51 7.75 -3.99 13.08
C ALA A 51 8.23 -5.32 13.69
N HIS A 52 8.36 -6.38 12.88
CA HIS A 52 9.04 -7.61 13.30
C HIS A 52 10.51 -7.36 13.67
N TYR A 53 11.13 -6.34 13.07
CA TYR A 53 12.50 -5.92 13.30
C TYR A 53 12.46 -4.63 14.15
N PRO A 54 12.47 -4.73 15.50
CA PRO A 54 12.17 -3.59 16.36
C PRO A 54 13.22 -2.47 16.30
N ASN A 55 14.52 -2.78 16.25
CA ASN A 55 15.55 -1.74 16.14
C ASN A 55 15.43 -0.99 14.80
N PHE A 56 15.20 -1.73 13.72
CA PHE A 56 14.98 -1.19 12.39
C PHE A 56 13.73 -0.32 12.31
N TYR A 57 12.59 -0.82 12.79
CA TYR A 57 11.32 -0.09 12.75
C TYR A 57 11.39 1.21 13.56
N ASP A 58 12.07 1.17 14.71
CA ASP A 58 12.26 2.33 15.58
C ASP A 58 13.08 3.42 14.91
N GLU A 59 14.20 3.04 14.29
CA GLU A 59 15.05 3.96 13.56
C GLU A 59 14.35 4.51 12.31
N LEU A 60 13.68 3.64 11.55
CA LEU A 60 12.88 3.99 10.39
C LEU A 60 11.85 5.05 10.74
N TRP A 61 11.02 4.81 11.76
CA TRP A 61 9.94 5.73 12.10
C TRP A 61 10.47 7.03 12.71
N ARG A 62 11.50 6.96 13.57
CA ARG A 62 12.18 8.15 14.11
C ARG A 62 12.71 9.08 13.00
N ALA A 63 13.27 8.48 11.94
CA ALA A 63 13.90 9.18 10.84
C ALA A 63 12.89 9.69 9.79
N LEU A 64 11.91 8.87 9.40
CA LEU A 64 10.98 9.16 8.30
C LEU A 64 9.70 9.86 8.74
N ARG A 65 9.30 9.79 10.02
CA ARG A 65 8.07 10.46 10.50
C ARG A 65 7.99 11.95 10.11
N PRO A 66 9.04 12.77 10.25
CA PRO A 66 8.98 14.18 9.83
C PRO A 66 8.88 14.36 8.30
N VAL A 67 9.43 13.42 7.52
CA VAL A 67 9.25 13.41 6.05
C VAL A 67 7.79 13.14 5.73
N CYS A 68 7.19 12.13 6.38
CA CYS A 68 5.79 11.76 6.18
C CYS A 68 4.79 12.85 6.60
N LEU A 69 5.15 13.70 7.56
CA LEU A 69 4.36 14.87 7.97
C LEU A 69 4.52 16.10 7.05
N SER A 70 5.42 16.02 6.07
CA SER A 70 5.78 17.16 5.23
C SER A 70 4.78 17.36 4.10
N ARG A 71 4.59 18.63 3.70
CA ARG A 71 3.82 18.99 2.52
C ARG A 71 4.36 18.33 1.24
N PRO A 72 5.68 18.27 0.95
CA PRO A 72 6.21 17.57 -0.22
C PRO A 72 5.82 16.08 -0.27
N PHE A 73 5.78 15.40 0.86
CA PHE A 73 5.33 14.01 0.93
C PHE A 73 3.85 13.88 0.58
N VAL A 74 3.01 14.71 1.21
CA VAL A 74 1.55 14.68 1.01
C VAL A 74 1.17 15.05 -0.41
N ASP A 75 1.65 16.19 -0.90
CA ASP A 75 1.36 16.66 -2.26
C ASP A 75 1.87 15.64 -3.29
N GLY A 76 3.07 15.09 -3.07
CA GLY A 76 3.67 14.10 -3.96
C GLY A 76 2.88 12.80 -4.09
N PHE A 77 2.38 12.24 -2.98
CA PHE A 77 1.59 11.01 -3.06
C PHE A 77 0.17 11.27 -3.60
N LEU A 78 -0.40 12.47 -3.37
CA LEU A 78 -1.68 12.86 -3.96
C LEU A 78 -1.57 13.05 -5.48
N ASP A 79 -0.49 13.67 -5.96
CA ASP A 79 -0.20 13.77 -7.40
C ASP A 79 0.00 12.38 -8.02
N LEU A 80 0.70 11.48 -7.32
CA LEU A 80 0.84 10.10 -7.75
C LEU A 80 -0.51 9.40 -7.85
N ARG A 81 -1.40 9.59 -6.87
CA ARG A 81 -2.77 9.06 -6.91
C ARG A 81 -3.55 9.56 -8.12
N LEU A 82 -3.53 10.87 -8.39
CA LEU A 82 -4.20 11.46 -9.55
C LEU A 82 -3.69 10.84 -10.86
N PHE A 83 -2.38 10.64 -10.98
CA PHE A 83 -1.78 9.97 -12.13
C PHE A 83 -2.32 8.55 -12.30
N VAL A 84 -2.27 7.72 -11.26
CA VAL A 84 -2.73 6.31 -11.35
C VAL A 84 -4.21 6.24 -11.69
N GLU A 85 -5.06 7.02 -11.02
CA GLU A 85 -6.51 7.01 -11.27
C GLU A 85 -6.85 7.39 -12.72
N ALA A 86 -6.12 8.35 -13.30
CA ALA A 86 -6.28 8.75 -14.70
C ALA A 86 -5.80 7.67 -15.69
N GLU A 87 -4.63 7.08 -15.45
CA GLU A 87 -4.06 6.05 -16.33
C GLU A 87 -4.85 4.74 -16.29
N VAL A 88 -5.34 4.34 -15.11
CA VAL A 88 -6.21 3.17 -14.98
C VAL A 88 -7.49 3.32 -15.79
N GLY A 89 -8.01 4.54 -15.95
CA GLY A 89 -9.16 4.81 -16.82
C GLY A 89 -8.92 4.34 -18.27
N ARG A 90 -7.67 4.37 -18.74
CA ARG A 90 -7.28 3.90 -20.09
C ARG A 90 -7.24 2.38 -20.22
N LEU A 91 -7.29 1.65 -19.11
CA LEU A 91 -7.47 0.19 -19.10
C LEU A 91 -8.94 -0.20 -19.32
N HIS A 92 -9.86 0.77 -19.38
CA HIS A 92 -11.30 0.60 -19.55
C HIS A 92 -11.93 -0.42 -18.57
N PRO A 93 -11.77 -0.23 -17.24
CA PRO A 93 -12.37 -1.13 -16.26
C PRO A 93 -13.89 -1.24 -16.48
N PRO A 94 -14.47 -2.46 -16.61
CA PRO A 94 -15.89 -2.60 -16.90
C PRO A 94 -16.77 -2.00 -15.79
N PRO A 95 -17.74 -1.12 -16.11
CA PRO A 95 -18.59 -0.51 -15.09
C PRO A 95 -19.39 -1.57 -14.34
N MET A 96 -19.60 -1.38 -13.04
CA MET A 96 -20.17 -2.40 -12.16
C MET A 96 -21.49 -1.98 -11.51
N HIS A 97 -21.87 -0.71 -11.59
CA HIS A 97 -23.07 -0.19 -10.91
C HIS A 97 -24.34 -1.00 -11.22
N GLU A 98 -24.68 -1.17 -12.51
CA GLU A 98 -25.87 -1.92 -12.90
C GLU A 98 -25.76 -3.41 -12.59
N ARG A 99 -24.55 -3.99 -12.70
CA ARG A 99 -24.32 -5.40 -12.37
C ARG A 99 -24.52 -5.68 -10.88
N LEU A 100 -24.11 -4.75 -10.01
CA LEU A 100 -24.37 -4.83 -8.57
C LEU A 100 -25.86 -4.70 -8.26
N ARG A 101 -26.55 -3.74 -8.89
CA ARG A 101 -28.00 -3.60 -8.72
C ARG A 101 -28.76 -4.86 -9.14
N GLN A 102 -28.40 -5.44 -10.28
CA GLN A 102 -28.97 -6.71 -10.77
C GLN A 102 -28.64 -7.89 -9.83
N ALA A 103 -27.47 -7.89 -9.20
CA ALA A 103 -27.09 -8.86 -8.17
C ALA A 103 -27.76 -8.61 -6.80
N GLY A 104 -28.63 -7.59 -6.69
CA GLY A 104 -29.43 -7.32 -5.49
C GLY A 104 -28.82 -6.31 -4.51
N TYR A 105 -27.71 -5.65 -4.85
CA TYR A 105 -27.11 -4.64 -3.98
C TYR A 105 -27.97 -3.36 -3.95
N ALA A 106 -28.30 -2.91 -2.74
CA ALA A 106 -28.92 -1.61 -2.52
C ALA A 106 -27.90 -0.48 -2.71
N ALA A 107 -28.38 0.73 -3.04
CA ALA A 107 -27.52 1.91 -3.21
C ALA A 107 -26.59 2.14 -2.01
N ARG A 108 -27.11 1.99 -0.78
CA ARG A 108 -26.33 2.12 0.46
C ARG A 108 -25.15 1.13 0.56
N GLU A 109 -25.29 -0.07 0.00
CA GLU A 109 -24.23 -1.09 0.05
C GLU A 109 -23.15 -0.76 -0.99
N ILE A 110 -23.56 -0.29 -2.17
CA ILE A 110 -22.64 0.21 -3.20
C ILE A 110 -21.86 1.42 -2.66
N ASP A 111 -22.51 2.32 -1.93
CA ASP A 111 -21.84 3.47 -1.31
C ASP A 111 -20.87 3.06 -0.20
N GLN A 112 -21.16 2.00 0.56
CA GLN A 112 -20.21 1.43 1.53
C GLN A 112 -18.98 0.82 0.85
N ILE A 113 -19.17 0.13 -0.28
CA ILE A 113 -18.07 -0.42 -1.09
C ILE A 113 -17.21 0.73 -1.62
N ARG A 114 -17.82 1.78 -2.17
CA ARG A 114 -17.13 2.99 -2.65
C ARG A 114 -16.36 3.68 -1.53
N ALA A 115 -16.97 3.87 -0.37
CA ALA A 115 -16.30 4.46 0.79
C ALA A 115 -15.09 3.63 1.24
N THR A 116 -15.23 2.30 1.24
CA THR A 116 -14.13 1.38 1.58
C THR A 116 -13.01 1.48 0.55
N ASN A 117 -13.34 1.50 -0.75
CA ASN A 117 -12.38 1.69 -1.81
C ASN A 117 -11.66 3.05 -1.69
N GLU A 118 -12.38 4.14 -1.41
CA GLU A 118 -11.80 5.47 -1.24
C GLU A 118 -10.76 5.50 -0.11
N VAL A 119 -11.00 4.80 1.00
CA VAL A 119 -10.05 4.66 2.12
C VAL A 119 -8.74 4.01 1.66
N PHE A 120 -8.80 2.91 0.90
CA PHE A 120 -7.61 2.27 0.35
C PHE A 120 -6.95 3.07 -0.78
N SER A 121 -7.77 3.70 -1.64
CA SER A 121 -7.32 4.55 -2.74
C SER A 121 -6.58 5.78 -2.24
N HIS A 122 -6.85 6.23 -1.01
CA HIS A 122 -6.02 7.22 -0.33
C HIS A 122 -4.82 6.57 0.36
N GLY A 123 -5.06 5.61 1.28
CA GLY A 123 -4.05 5.17 2.23
C GLY A 123 -2.94 4.28 1.68
N ASN A 124 -3.11 3.63 0.52
CA ASN A 124 -2.05 2.82 -0.05
C ASN A 124 -0.85 3.64 -0.58
N TYR A 125 -1.07 4.90 -0.97
CA TYR A 125 -0.02 5.76 -1.51
C TYR A 125 1.04 6.16 -0.48
N PRO A 126 0.70 6.63 0.74
CA PRO A 126 1.72 6.87 1.75
C PRO A 126 2.51 5.60 2.12
N TYR A 127 1.87 4.41 2.14
CA TYR A 127 2.58 3.13 2.31
C TYR A 127 3.52 2.81 1.14
N LEU A 128 3.11 3.06 -0.11
CA LEU A 128 3.94 2.88 -1.30
C LEU A 128 5.18 3.77 -1.26
N VAL A 129 5.01 5.07 -0.95
CA VAL A 129 6.13 6.00 -0.83
C VAL A 129 7.04 5.60 0.32
N LEU A 130 6.49 5.23 1.48
CA LEU A 130 7.28 4.74 2.62
C LEU A 130 8.09 3.48 2.24
N ALA A 131 7.49 2.48 1.62
CA ALA A 131 8.19 1.26 1.23
C ALA A 131 9.34 1.54 0.25
N THR A 132 9.14 2.50 -0.65
CA THR A 132 10.17 2.93 -1.61
C THR A 132 11.30 3.70 -0.93
N LEU A 133 10.97 4.61 -0.01
CA LEU A 133 11.94 5.32 0.85
C LEU A 133 12.81 4.34 1.63
N VAL A 134 12.18 3.36 2.26
CA VAL A 134 12.86 2.38 3.11
C VAL A 134 13.81 1.50 2.30
N ARG A 135 13.36 0.97 1.16
CA ARG A 135 14.23 0.21 0.26
C ARG A 135 15.38 1.06 -0.26
N HIS A 136 15.10 2.29 -0.69
CA HIS A 136 16.12 3.23 -1.18
C HIS A 136 17.21 3.47 -0.13
N LEU A 137 16.82 3.72 1.13
CA LEU A 137 17.77 3.92 2.23
C LEU A 137 18.53 2.63 2.60
N LEU A 138 17.88 1.45 2.61
CA LEU A 138 18.55 0.19 2.93
C LEU A 138 19.57 -0.24 1.87
N GLU A 139 19.36 0.16 0.62
CA GLU A 139 20.26 -0.14 -0.50
C GLU A 139 21.33 0.94 -0.73
N GLY A 140 21.61 1.80 0.27
CA GLY A 140 22.69 2.79 0.18
C GLY A 140 22.28 4.15 -0.40
N GLY A 141 21.01 4.33 -0.74
CA GLY A 141 20.49 5.59 -1.25
C GLY A 141 20.39 6.66 -0.16
N GLU A 142 20.44 7.92 -0.59
CA GLU A 142 20.28 9.09 0.28
C GLU A 142 19.08 9.93 -0.17
N LEU A 143 18.44 10.62 0.78
CA LEU A 143 17.38 11.59 0.49
C LEU A 143 17.97 12.92 0.02
N ALA A 144 17.11 13.83 -0.46
CA ALA A 144 17.56 15.15 -0.86
C ALA A 144 18.21 15.87 0.34
N ALA A 145 19.31 16.58 0.09
CA ALA A 145 20.03 17.34 1.11
C ALA A 145 19.20 18.49 1.72
N SER A 146 18.08 18.84 1.09
CA SER A 146 17.15 19.85 1.61
C SER A 146 16.65 19.44 2.99
N ARG A 147 16.83 20.32 3.97
CA ARG A 147 16.22 20.19 5.30
C ARG A 147 14.89 20.94 5.40
N ASP A 148 14.53 21.71 4.38
CA ASP A 148 13.27 22.44 4.35
C ASP A 148 12.11 21.45 4.24
N THR A 149 11.30 21.40 5.28
CA THR A 149 10.24 20.41 5.47
C THR A 149 9.00 21.16 5.94
N PRO A 150 8.37 21.97 5.07
CA PRO A 150 7.17 22.69 5.45
C PRO A 150 6.11 21.65 5.86
N PRO A 151 5.52 21.76 7.06
CA PRO A 151 4.55 20.78 7.52
C PRO A 151 3.28 20.84 6.68
N PHE A 152 2.64 19.69 6.48
CA PHE A 152 1.29 19.65 5.95
C PHE A 152 0.30 19.98 7.07
N GLY A 153 -0.35 21.15 7.00
CA GLY A 153 -1.19 21.68 8.08
C GLY A 153 -2.68 21.34 7.96
N GLY A 154 -3.06 20.22 7.34
CA GLY A 154 -4.47 19.93 7.05
C GLY A 154 -4.81 18.44 7.03
N ARG A 155 -6.03 18.14 6.59
CA ARG A 155 -6.53 16.78 6.45
C ARG A 155 -6.54 16.38 4.97
N HIS A 156 -5.73 15.39 4.60
CA HIS A 156 -5.75 14.71 3.30
C HIS A 156 -6.57 13.39 3.25
N ALA A 157 -7.06 12.87 4.38
CA ALA A 157 -7.87 11.66 4.39
C ALA A 157 -9.24 11.87 3.73
N PRO A 158 -9.88 10.81 3.22
CA PRO A 158 -11.24 10.88 2.71
C PRO A 158 -12.25 11.32 3.77
N GLY A 159 -13.30 12.06 3.38
CA GLY A 159 -14.38 12.49 4.28
C GLY A 159 -15.37 11.38 4.67
N VAL A 160 -14.96 10.11 4.62
CA VAL A 160 -15.81 8.95 4.90
C VAL A 160 -15.31 8.19 6.11
N SER A 161 -16.23 7.56 6.83
CA SER A 161 -15.94 6.60 7.89
C SER A 161 -16.47 5.25 7.46
N VAL A 162 -15.61 4.23 7.54
CA VAL A 162 -15.97 2.86 7.17
C VAL A 162 -15.68 1.94 8.36
N PRO A 163 -16.58 0.99 8.68
CA PRO A 163 -16.25 -0.05 9.62
C PRO A 163 -15.17 -0.94 9.01
N PHE A 164 -13.96 -0.85 9.55
CA PHE A 164 -12.80 -1.58 9.01
C PHE A 164 -12.80 -3.04 9.49
N VAL A 165 -13.74 -3.82 8.94
CA VAL A 165 -13.91 -5.25 9.24
C VAL A 165 -13.27 -6.06 8.13
N LEU A 166 -12.29 -6.89 8.51
CA LEU A 166 -11.51 -7.70 7.58
C LEU A 166 -12.03 -9.14 7.57
N MET A 167 -12.33 -9.65 6.38
CA MET A 167 -12.69 -11.05 6.21
C MET A 167 -11.42 -11.89 6.25
N GLU A 168 -11.05 -12.40 7.43
CA GLU A 168 -9.90 -13.30 7.53
C GLU A 168 -10.16 -14.62 6.82
N ARG A 169 -9.10 -15.25 6.31
CA ARG A 169 -9.20 -16.53 5.57
C ARG A 169 -9.90 -17.64 6.37
N HIS A 170 -9.75 -17.66 7.70
CA HIS A 170 -10.41 -18.63 8.57
C HIS A 170 -11.88 -18.29 8.87
N HIS A 171 -12.33 -17.06 8.57
CA HIS A 171 -13.73 -16.65 8.61
C HIS A 171 -14.44 -16.80 7.25
N ALA A 172 -13.69 -16.73 6.15
CA ALA A 172 -14.20 -16.81 4.79
C ALA A 172 -14.85 -18.18 4.49
N ASP A 173 -15.93 -18.20 3.70
CA ASP A 173 -16.52 -19.43 3.18
C ASP A 173 -15.65 -20.08 2.07
N ASP A 174 -16.01 -21.28 1.62
CA ASP A 174 -15.26 -21.99 0.57
C ASP A 174 -15.11 -21.19 -0.74
N PRO A 175 -16.18 -20.58 -1.29
CA PRO A 175 -16.04 -19.72 -2.46
C PRO A 175 -15.06 -18.55 -2.26
N THR A 176 -15.15 -17.83 -1.14
CA THR A 176 -14.26 -16.68 -0.86
C THR A 176 -12.81 -17.14 -0.67
N ARG A 177 -12.58 -18.28 0.00
CA ARG A 177 -11.25 -18.88 0.11
C ARG A 177 -10.64 -19.21 -1.26
N ARG A 178 -11.43 -19.72 -2.21
CA ARG A 178 -10.94 -19.96 -3.58
C ARG A 178 -10.55 -18.68 -4.30
N ILE A 179 -11.27 -17.58 -4.09
CA ILE A 179 -10.88 -16.26 -4.62
C ILE A 179 -9.56 -15.80 -3.99
N TYR A 180 -9.36 -16.01 -2.70
CA TYR A 180 -8.08 -15.71 -2.04
C TYR A 180 -6.93 -16.52 -2.62
N ASP A 181 -7.12 -17.83 -2.79
CA ASP A 181 -6.11 -18.71 -3.39
C ASP A 181 -5.80 -18.27 -4.83
N ASP A 182 -6.81 -17.82 -5.60
CA ASP A 182 -6.63 -17.30 -6.96
C ASP A 182 -5.91 -15.95 -7.02
N VAL A 183 -6.21 -15.03 -6.08
CA VAL A 183 -5.49 -13.76 -5.92
C VAL A 183 -4.02 -14.01 -5.61
N MET A 184 -3.73 -14.89 -4.65
CA MET A 184 -2.37 -15.27 -4.27
C MET A 184 -1.61 -15.89 -5.44
N ALA A 185 -2.24 -16.81 -6.18
CA ALA A 185 -1.63 -17.43 -7.35
C ALA A 185 -1.37 -16.41 -8.48
N THR A 186 -2.33 -15.54 -8.77
CA THR A 186 -2.24 -14.54 -9.86
C THR A 186 -1.20 -13.46 -9.57
N LEU A 187 -1.18 -12.96 -8.33
CA LEU A 187 -0.22 -11.92 -7.93
C LEU A 187 1.13 -12.51 -7.49
N GLY A 188 1.22 -13.83 -7.35
CA GLY A 188 2.41 -14.50 -6.84
C GLY A 188 2.73 -14.11 -5.40
N LEU A 189 1.72 -13.97 -4.54
CA LEU A 189 1.90 -13.57 -3.15
C LEU A 189 1.56 -14.74 -2.21
N PRO A 190 2.29 -14.90 -1.09
CA PRO A 190 1.97 -15.94 -0.12
C PRO A 190 0.86 -15.51 0.87
N PHE A 191 0.26 -14.33 0.66
CA PHE A 191 -0.78 -13.78 1.51
C PHE A 191 -1.75 -12.92 0.69
N VAL A 192 -2.89 -12.60 1.31
CA VAL A 192 -3.91 -11.71 0.74
C VAL A 192 -3.81 -10.33 1.41
N ASN A 193 -3.68 -9.28 0.59
CA ASN A 193 -3.63 -7.89 1.08
C ASN A 193 -4.90 -7.49 1.86
N THR A 194 -4.74 -6.53 2.78
CA THR A 194 -5.83 -5.98 3.60
C THR A 194 -7.01 -5.50 2.77
N ASP A 195 -6.75 -4.88 1.61
CA ASP A 195 -7.74 -4.38 0.66
C ASP A 195 -8.72 -5.46 0.23
N TYR A 196 -8.18 -6.59 -0.23
CA TYR A 196 -8.96 -7.74 -0.69
C TYR A 196 -9.74 -8.40 0.45
N ARG A 197 -9.17 -8.43 1.66
CA ARG A 197 -9.87 -8.89 2.87
C ARG A 197 -11.02 -7.98 3.27
N ALA A 198 -10.89 -6.67 3.09
CA ALA A 198 -11.96 -5.72 3.33
C ALA A 198 -13.07 -5.84 2.27
N PHE A 199 -12.72 -5.92 0.98
CA PHE A 199 -13.69 -6.09 -0.10
C PHE A 199 -14.45 -7.42 -0.03
N ALA A 200 -13.81 -8.47 0.45
CA ALA A 200 -14.43 -9.79 0.66
C ALA A 200 -15.56 -9.80 1.70
N ARG A 201 -15.79 -8.70 2.44
CA ARG A 201 -17.04 -8.48 3.19
C ARG A 201 -18.28 -8.53 2.28
N TRP A 202 -18.12 -8.22 1.00
CA TRP A 202 -19.13 -8.39 -0.04
C TRP A 202 -18.65 -9.44 -1.06
N PRO A 203 -18.77 -10.76 -0.77
CA PRO A 203 -18.13 -11.81 -1.56
C PRO A 203 -18.48 -11.77 -3.05
N SER A 204 -19.75 -11.51 -3.39
CA SER A 204 -20.19 -11.44 -4.79
C SER A 204 -19.66 -10.20 -5.52
N TYR A 205 -19.58 -9.04 -4.86
CA TYR A 205 -18.88 -7.87 -5.41
C TYR A 205 -17.41 -8.17 -5.63
N PHE A 206 -16.71 -8.67 -4.62
CA PHE A 206 -15.27 -8.92 -4.73
C PHE A 206 -14.96 -9.94 -5.82
N THR A 207 -15.77 -10.99 -5.93
CA THR A 207 -15.66 -11.97 -7.03
C THR A 207 -15.84 -11.31 -8.39
N MET A 208 -16.85 -10.44 -8.57
CA MET A 208 -17.07 -9.73 -9.83
C MET A 208 -15.92 -8.78 -10.17
N ALA A 209 -15.44 -8.00 -9.20
CA ALA A 209 -14.34 -7.06 -9.38
C ALA A 209 -13.04 -7.78 -9.72
N TRP A 210 -12.71 -8.84 -8.98
CA TRP A 210 -11.52 -9.64 -9.23
C TRP A 210 -11.56 -10.30 -10.62
N ARG A 211 -12.70 -10.87 -11.01
CA ARG A 211 -12.86 -11.51 -12.33
C ARG A 211 -12.57 -10.55 -13.48
N ASP A 212 -12.95 -9.28 -13.35
CA ASP A 212 -12.73 -8.27 -14.37
C ASP A 212 -11.28 -7.73 -14.35
N LEU A 213 -10.67 -7.61 -13.17
CA LEU A 213 -9.28 -7.16 -12.99
C LEU A 213 -8.25 -8.21 -13.46
N LYS A 214 -8.46 -9.48 -13.09
CA LYS A 214 -7.53 -10.58 -13.37
C LYS A 214 -7.02 -10.63 -14.82
N PRO A 215 -7.86 -10.57 -15.87
CA PRO A 215 -7.37 -10.56 -17.24
C PRO A 215 -6.58 -9.28 -17.57
N ALA A 216 -6.89 -8.14 -16.95
CA ALA A 216 -6.15 -6.90 -17.17
C ALA A 216 -4.71 -6.98 -16.64
N ILE A 217 -4.49 -7.64 -15.48
CA ILE A 217 -3.17 -7.85 -14.89
C ILE A 217 -2.19 -8.54 -15.87
N ALA A 218 -2.69 -9.44 -16.72
CA ALA A 218 -1.86 -10.17 -17.68
C ALA A 218 -1.51 -9.36 -18.95
N THR A 219 -1.93 -8.09 -19.05
CA THR A 219 -1.75 -7.28 -20.25
C THR A 219 -0.52 -6.38 -20.19
N ARG A 220 0.09 -6.10 -21.34
CA ARG A 220 1.21 -5.14 -21.43
C ARG A 220 0.86 -3.72 -20.96
N PRO A 221 -0.33 -3.16 -21.28
CA PRO A 221 -0.73 -1.85 -20.76
C PRO A 221 -0.78 -1.78 -19.24
N TYR A 222 -1.26 -2.84 -18.59
CA TYR A 222 -1.26 -2.91 -17.13
C TYR A 222 0.17 -2.92 -16.58
N GLU A 223 1.04 -3.80 -17.08
CA GLU A 223 2.43 -3.88 -16.59
C GLU A 223 3.18 -2.56 -16.81
N ALA A 224 3.02 -1.94 -17.98
CA ALA A 224 3.61 -0.64 -18.28
C ALA A 224 3.12 0.47 -17.33
N LEU A 225 1.85 0.43 -16.92
CA LEU A 225 1.33 1.35 -15.92
C LEU A 225 1.98 1.09 -14.55
N VAL A 226 2.04 -0.17 -14.10
CA VAL A 226 2.66 -0.51 -12.81
C VAL A 226 4.13 -0.06 -12.76
N ASP A 227 4.88 -0.23 -13.84
CA ASP A 227 6.24 0.26 -13.95
C ASP A 227 6.31 1.81 -13.93
N ALA A 228 5.38 2.49 -14.60
CA ALA A 228 5.30 3.94 -14.53
C ALA A 228 4.96 4.47 -13.13
N VAL A 229 4.10 3.77 -12.37
CA VAL A 229 3.82 4.07 -10.96
C VAL A 229 5.09 3.92 -10.12
N HIS A 230 5.82 2.81 -10.30
CA HIS A 230 7.08 2.56 -9.62
C HIS A 230 8.11 3.66 -9.89
N GLU A 231 8.39 3.98 -11.16
CA GLU A 231 9.38 4.98 -11.53
C GLU A 231 9.03 6.37 -10.99
N ARG A 232 7.76 6.76 -11.02
CA ARG A 232 7.30 8.02 -10.40
C ARG A 232 7.47 8.02 -8.88
N THR A 233 7.21 6.90 -8.23
CA THR A 233 7.41 6.75 -6.78
C THR A 233 8.89 6.87 -6.41
N VAL A 234 9.78 6.28 -7.21
CA VAL A 234 11.24 6.42 -7.02
C VAL A 234 11.70 7.86 -7.25
N ALA A 235 11.19 8.52 -8.29
CA ALA A 235 11.48 9.93 -8.55
C ALA A 235 11.02 10.84 -7.39
N LEU A 236 9.81 10.63 -6.88
CA LEU A 236 9.30 11.31 -5.69
C LEU A 236 10.20 11.04 -4.48
N THR A 237 10.53 9.78 -4.21
CA THR A 237 11.39 9.37 -3.09
C THR A 237 12.70 10.15 -3.05
N ARG A 238 13.33 10.36 -4.20
CA ARG A 238 14.61 11.08 -4.32
C ARG A 238 14.48 12.60 -4.15
N SER A 239 13.29 13.17 -4.37
CA SER A 239 13.06 14.61 -4.22
C SER A 239 12.61 15.00 -2.81
N LEU A 240 12.24 14.04 -1.96
CA LEU A 240 11.75 14.32 -0.61
C LEU A 240 12.84 14.88 0.30
N PRO A 241 12.49 15.83 1.19
CA PRO A 241 13.44 16.47 2.09
C PRO A 241 13.95 15.51 3.17
N ASN A 242 15.10 15.83 3.75
CA ASN A 242 15.75 15.09 4.81
C ASN A 242 15.94 15.92 6.10
N PRO A 243 14.85 16.31 6.80
CA PRO A 243 14.89 17.21 7.97
C PRO A 243 15.79 16.71 9.10
N ARG A 244 15.80 15.39 9.33
CA ARG A 244 16.54 14.77 10.45
C ARG A 244 17.83 14.09 10.04
N GLY A 245 18.25 14.22 8.77
CA GLY A 245 19.43 13.52 8.27
C GLY A 245 19.30 12.01 8.40
N ALA A 246 18.12 11.46 8.07
CA ALA A 246 17.93 10.05 7.82
C ALA A 246 19.07 9.57 6.92
N SER A 247 19.85 8.61 7.39
CA SER A 247 21.02 8.11 6.70
C SER A 247 20.84 6.62 6.41
N SER A 248 21.36 6.19 5.26
CA SER A 248 21.40 4.78 4.92
C SER A 248 22.12 3.97 6.00
N GLY A 249 23.27 4.48 6.48
CA GLY A 249 24.11 3.81 7.47
C GLY A 249 23.39 3.51 8.79
N ALA A 250 22.64 4.48 9.35
CA ALA A 250 21.92 4.26 10.61
C ALA A 250 20.81 3.21 10.46
N LEU A 251 20.10 3.23 9.33
CA LEU A 251 19.03 2.28 9.06
C LEU A 251 19.55 0.86 8.82
N ILE A 252 20.66 0.73 8.07
CA ILE A 252 21.36 -0.55 7.84
C ILE A 252 21.89 -1.12 9.15
N GLU A 253 22.52 -0.29 9.99
CA GLU A 253 23.02 -0.70 11.30
C GLU A 253 21.87 -1.18 12.19
N ALA A 254 20.76 -0.45 12.21
CA ALA A 254 19.57 -0.83 12.97
C ALA A 254 18.98 -2.17 12.49
N ALA A 255 18.88 -2.39 11.18
CA ALA A 255 18.48 -3.67 10.59
C ALA A 255 19.42 -4.81 11.00
N GLY A 256 20.74 -4.56 10.99
CA GLY A 256 21.77 -5.53 11.39
C GLY A 256 21.72 -5.94 12.87
N ARG A 257 21.05 -5.15 13.73
CA ARG A 257 20.80 -5.52 15.14
C ARG A 257 19.64 -6.50 15.31
N ASP A 258 18.70 -6.54 14.36
CA ASP A 258 17.54 -7.42 14.43
C ASP A 258 17.74 -8.73 13.66
N ALA A 259 18.33 -8.66 12.46
CA ALA A 259 18.53 -9.80 11.58
C ALA A 259 19.67 -9.54 10.57
N ALA A 260 19.94 -10.51 9.69
CA ALA A 260 20.83 -10.25 8.55
C ALA A 260 20.24 -9.12 7.68
N THR A 261 21.02 -8.09 7.37
CA THR A 261 20.54 -6.94 6.57
C THR A 261 19.93 -7.37 5.24
N SER A 262 20.44 -8.44 4.62
CA SER A 262 19.88 -9.01 3.39
C SER A 262 18.44 -9.50 3.58
N GLU A 263 18.10 -10.08 4.73
CA GLU A 263 16.74 -10.55 5.02
C GLU A 263 15.76 -9.37 5.07
N VAL A 264 16.08 -8.35 5.88
CA VAL A 264 15.26 -7.12 6.01
C VAL A 264 15.12 -6.44 4.64
N THR A 265 16.21 -6.41 3.86
CA THR A 265 16.22 -5.85 2.50
C THR A 265 15.29 -6.61 1.56
N GLU A 266 15.30 -7.94 1.57
CA GLU A 266 14.37 -8.74 0.74
C GLU A 266 12.91 -8.50 1.14
N VAL A 267 12.59 -8.38 2.43
CA VAL A 267 11.24 -8.03 2.89
C VAL A 267 10.83 -6.66 2.37
N CYS A 268 11.73 -5.66 2.43
CA CYS A 268 11.47 -4.32 1.89
C CYS A 268 11.29 -4.34 0.36
N ARG A 269 12.11 -5.11 -0.37
CA ARG A 269 11.98 -5.32 -1.82
C ARG A 269 10.63 -5.93 -2.17
N LEU A 270 10.14 -6.90 -1.40
CA LEU A 270 8.83 -7.53 -1.63
C LEU A 270 7.70 -6.50 -1.60
N PHE A 271 7.61 -5.70 -0.54
CA PHE A 271 6.55 -4.71 -0.41
C PHE A 271 6.68 -3.58 -1.42
N GLN A 272 7.90 -3.12 -1.69
CA GLN A 272 8.16 -2.10 -2.69
C GLN A 272 7.79 -2.57 -4.11
N TRP A 273 8.03 -3.84 -4.46
CA TRP A 273 7.62 -4.45 -5.73
C TRP A 273 6.10 -4.61 -5.85
N LEU A 274 5.44 -5.01 -4.76
CA LEU A 274 4.01 -5.29 -4.65
C LEU A 274 3.13 -4.03 -4.75
N LEU A 275 3.47 -2.98 -4.02
CA LEU A 275 2.57 -1.85 -3.77
C LEU A 275 2.18 -1.05 -5.03
N PRO A 276 3.06 -0.85 -6.05
CA PRO A 276 2.66 -0.25 -7.33
C PRO A 276 1.50 -1.01 -8.02
N GLY A 277 1.52 -2.34 -7.96
CA GLY A 277 0.44 -3.18 -8.47
C GLY A 277 -0.84 -3.03 -7.62
N LEU A 278 -0.71 -2.99 -6.30
CA LEU A 278 -1.83 -2.84 -5.38
C LEU A 278 -2.58 -1.52 -5.58
N VAL A 279 -1.88 -0.38 -5.67
CA VAL A 279 -2.53 0.93 -5.91
C VAL A 279 -3.24 0.95 -7.27
N THR A 280 -2.67 0.30 -8.29
CA THR A 280 -3.26 0.15 -9.62
C THR A 280 -4.53 -0.70 -9.55
N ASN A 281 -4.51 -1.80 -8.79
CA ASN A 281 -5.66 -2.69 -8.59
C ASN A 281 -6.83 -2.00 -7.87
N VAL A 282 -6.52 -1.23 -6.82
CA VAL A 282 -7.55 -0.48 -6.08
C VAL A 282 -8.14 0.65 -6.93
N ALA A 283 -7.31 1.34 -7.70
CA ALA A 283 -7.78 2.33 -8.68
C ALA A 283 -8.63 1.68 -9.79
N PHE A 284 -8.34 0.44 -10.19
CA PHE A 284 -9.16 -0.31 -11.14
C PHE A 284 -10.55 -0.55 -10.55
N PHE A 285 -10.62 -1.09 -9.34
CA PHE A 285 -11.89 -1.30 -8.63
C PHE A 285 -12.66 0.01 -8.42
N ARG A 286 -11.94 1.12 -8.15
CA ARG A 286 -12.53 2.45 -8.04
C ARG A 286 -13.24 2.86 -9.32
N GLN A 287 -12.57 2.72 -10.46
CA GLN A 287 -13.11 3.07 -11.77
C GLN A 287 -14.32 2.21 -12.14
N GLN A 288 -14.33 0.92 -11.77
CA GLN A 288 -15.51 0.06 -11.96
C GLN A 288 -16.74 0.55 -11.17
N LEU A 289 -16.52 1.22 -10.04
CA LEU A 289 -17.56 1.73 -9.14
C LEU A 289 -17.96 3.18 -9.43
N ALA A 290 -17.23 3.90 -10.29
CA ALA A 290 -17.59 5.24 -10.72
C ALA A 290 -19.01 5.24 -11.29
N ALA A 291 -19.79 6.29 -11.01
CA ALA A 291 -21.09 6.43 -11.64
C ALA A 291 -20.88 6.50 -13.17
N GLY A 292 -21.59 5.64 -13.90
CA GLY A 292 -21.67 5.74 -15.36
C GLY A 292 -22.45 6.96 -15.79
#